data_AF-A0A0C2HK23-F1
#
_entry.id   AF-A0A0C2HK23-F1
#
_cell.length_a   1.000
_cell.length_b   1.000
_cell.length_c   1.000
_cell.angle_alpha   90.00
_cell.angle_beta   90.00
_cell.angle_gamma   90.00
#
_symmetry.space_group_name_H-M   'P 1'
#
loop_
_entity.id
_entity.type
_entity.pdbx_description
1 polymer ?
#
loop_
_entity_poly.entity_id
_entity_poly.type
_entity_poly.pdbx_seq_one_letter_code
_entity_poly.pdbx_strand_id
1 'polypeptide(L)'
;MTIFIELSNEAFDEVFESSEVQAQTIYGTDYGSSYEVLDKAREHAHFIFQTKQEARKFISRKYPECSINYQMDLFEEVGAC
;
A
#
# COMPACT_ATOMS: atom_id res chain seq x y z
N MET A 1 -3.80 11.98 8.91
CA MET A 1 -3.06 10.74 9.25
C MET A 1 -3.19 9.86 8.03
N THR A 2 -2.09 9.46 7.40
CA THR A 2 -2.16 8.64 6.19
C THR A 2 -2.36 7.18 6.56
N ILE A 3 -3.25 6.49 5.85
CA ILE A 3 -3.60 5.08 6.08
C ILE A 3 -2.91 4.23 5.02
N PHE A 4 -2.36 3.07 5.38
CA PHE A 4 -1.78 2.11 4.43
C PHE A 4 -2.65 0.85 4.36
N ILE A 5 -2.98 0.40 3.15
CA ILE A 5 -3.82 -0.79 2.91
C ILE A 5 -3.12 -1.69 1.90
N GLU A 6 -2.99 -2.97 2.25
CA GLU A 6 -2.54 -4.00 1.31
C GLU A 6 -3.75 -4.62 0.60
N LEU A 7 -3.64 -4.79 -0.72
CA LEU A 7 -4.70 -5.30 -1.58
C LEU A 7 -4.22 -6.53 -2.35
N SER A 8 -5.16 -7.32 -2.87
CA SER A 8 -4.83 -8.26 -3.94
C SER A 8 -4.54 -7.49 -5.23
N ASN A 9 -3.92 -8.16 -6.19
CA ASN A 9 -3.65 -7.59 -7.50
C ASN A 9 -4.93 -7.08 -8.17
N GLU A 10 -6.00 -7.87 -8.14
CA GLU A 10 -7.29 -7.50 -8.73
C GLU A 10 -7.91 -6.29 -8.03
N ALA A 11 -7.90 -6.26 -6.70
CA ALA A 11 -8.44 -5.14 -5.94
C ALA A 11 -7.59 -3.86 -6.10
N PHE A 12 -6.27 -4.00 -6.25
CA PHE A 12 -5.39 -2.88 -6.52
C PHE A 12 -5.65 -2.28 -7.90
N ASP A 13 -5.82 -3.10 -8.92
CA ASP A 13 -6.16 -2.67 -10.28
C ASP A 13 -7.51 -1.93 -10.30
N GLU A 14 -8.53 -2.48 -9.62
CA GLU A 14 -9.84 -1.83 -9.48
C GLU A 14 -9.73 -0.45 -8.79
N VAL A 15 -8.93 -0.35 -7.72
CA VAL A 15 -8.69 0.91 -6.99
C VAL A 15 -7.84 1.88 -7.82
N PHE A 16 -6.89 1.37 -8.60
CA PHE A 16 -6.03 2.17 -9.46
C PHE A 16 -6.85 2.85 -10.57
N GLU A 17 -7.75 2.10 -11.19
CA GLU A 17 -8.65 2.59 -12.25
C GLU A 17 -9.82 3.42 -11.70
N SER A 18 -10.21 3.23 -10.43
CA SER A 18 -11.26 4.00 -9.76
C SER A 18 -10.79 5.37 -9.28
N SER A 19 -11.56 6.42 -9.62
CA SER A 19 -11.26 7.80 -9.25
C SER A 19 -11.76 8.22 -7.86
N GLU A 20 -12.60 7.42 -7.20
CA GLU A 20 -13.33 7.80 -5.98
C GLU A 20 -12.75 7.23 -4.68
N VAL A 21 -11.43 7.07 -4.60
CA VAL A 21 -10.79 6.41 -3.46
C VAL A 21 -10.07 7.42 -2.55
N GLN A 22 -10.27 7.26 -1.23
CA GLN A 22 -9.97 8.22 -0.16
C GLN A 22 -8.62 8.94 -0.29
N ALA A 23 -8.65 10.28 -0.27
CA ALA A 23 -7.52 11.20 -0.45
C ALA A 23 -6.43 11.15 0.65
N GLN A 24 -6.43 10.14 1.53
CA GLN A 24 -5.46 9.98 2.62
C GLN A 24 -4.93 8.56 2.73
N THR A 25 -5.04 7.76 1.67
CA THR A 25 -4.65 6.35 1.70
C THR A 25 -3.55 6.04 0.69
N ILE A 26 -2.60 5.21 1.13
CA ILE A 26 -1.58 4.59 0.28
C ILE A 26 -1.92 3.11 0.18
N TYR A 27 -1.95 2.59 -1.04
CA TYR A 27 -2.21 1.19 -1.33
C TYR A 27 -0.92 0.51 -1.76
N GLY A 28 -0.75 -0.77 -1.42
CA GLY A 28 0.34 -1.57 -1.94
C GLY A 28 -0.10 -3.00 -2.26
N THR A 29 0.54 -3.60 -3.26
CA THR A 29 0.30 -4.99 -3.65
C THR A 29 1.59 -5.66 -4.12
N ASP A 30 1.66 -6.98 -3.96
CA ASP A 30 2.79 -7.81 -4.37
C ASP A 30 2.39 -8.69 -5.57
N TYR A 31 2.94 -8.41 -6.75
CA TYR A 31 2.72 -9.20 -7.96
C TYR A 31 3.72 -10.36 -8.09
N GLY A 32 4.62 -10.56 -7.12
CA GLY A 32 5.66 -11.59 -7.12
C GLY A 32 6.88 -11.25 -7.98
N SER A 33 6.71 -10.46 -9.04
CA SER A 33 7.81 -9.90 -9.86
C SER A 33 8.16 -8.46 -9.48
N SER A 34 7.24 -7.76 -8.85
CA SER A 34 7.35 -6.37 -8.40
C SER A 34 6.42 -6.13 -7.22
N TYR A 35 6.72 -5.08 -6.46
CA TYR A 35 5.84 -4.54 -5.45
C TYR A 35 5.38 -3.15 -5.88
N GLU A 36 4.08 -2.97 -6.02
CA GLU A 36 3.48 -1.74 -6.54
C GLU A 36 2.81 -0.96 -5.42
N VAL A 37 2.97 0.37 -5.44
CA VAL A 37 2.45 1.28 -4.42
C VAL A 37 1.75 2.46 -5.06
N LEU A 38 0.47 2.62 -4.74
CA LEU A 38 -0.35 3.73 -5.17
C LEU A 38 -0.55 4.72 -4.02
N ASP A 39 0.00 5.91 -4.17
CA ASP A 39 -0.02 6.98 -3.18
C ASP A 39 -1.05 8.04 -3.56
N LYS A 40 -2.28 7.87 -3.09
CA LYS A 40 -3.37 8.86 -3.25
C LYS A 40 -3.40 9.89 -2.11
N ALA A 41 -2.55 9.73 -1.10
CA ALA A 41 -2.58 10.55 0.11
C ALA A 41 -2.00 11.95 -0.11
N ARG A 42 -1.03 12.10 -1.03
CA ARG A 42 -0.43 13.41 -1.34
C ARG A 42 -0.26 13.71 -2.82
N GLU A 43 0.16 12.74 -3.62
CA GLU A 43 0.68 13.01 -4.96
C GLU A 43 -0.07 12.30 -6.09
N HIS A 44 -1.04 11.43 -5.77
CA HIS A 44 -1.68 10.54 -6.75
C HIS A 44 -0.65 9.79 -7.61
N ALA A 45 0.44 9.35 -6.98
CA ALA A 45 1.59 8.77 -7.66
C ALA A 45 1.57 7.24 -7.59
N HIS A 46 2.13 6.60 -8.61
CA HIS A 46 2.35 5.15 -8.66
C HIS A 46 3.85 4.86 -8.65
N PHE A 47 4.29 4.01 -7.73
CA PHE A 47 5.67 3.59 -7.57
C PHE A 47 5.78 2.07 -7.70
N ILE A 48 6.77 1.61 -8.45
CA ILE A 48 7.05 0.19 -8.65
C ILE A 48 8.44 -0.11 -8.06
N PHE A 49 8.50 -1.14 -7.23
CA PHE A 49 9.71 -1.59 -6.54
C PHE A 49 10.02 -3.04 -6.90
N GLN A 50 11.29 -3.44 -6.79
CA GLN A 50 11.67 -4.84 -7.01
C GLN A 50 11.24 -5.73 -5.85
N THR A 51 11.20 -5.17 -4.64
CA THR A 51 10.84 -5.92 -3.44
C THR A 51 9.93 -5.12 -2.50
N LYS A 52 9.12 -5.84 -1.73
CA LYS A 52 8.32 -5.27 -0.64
C LYS A 52 9.15 -4.48 0.37
N GLN A 53 10.39 -4.89 0.63
CA GLN A 53 11.28 -4.22 1.59
C GLN A 53 11.73 -2.84 1.11
N GLU A 54 11.99 -2.69 -0.19
CA GLU A 54 12.35 -1.39 -0.77
C GLU A 54 11.19 -0.40 -0.69
N ALA A 55 9.99 -0.86 -1.02
CA ALA A 55 8.77 -0.08 -0.90
C ALA A 55 8.55 0.41 0.53
N ARG A 56 8.70 -0.48 1.53
CA ARG A 56 8.66 -0.11 2.96
C ARG A 56 9.63 0.99 3.31
N LYS A 57 10.87 0.84 2.87
CA LYS A 57 11.94 1.80 3.15
C LYS A 57 11.66 3.15 2.50
N PHE A 58 11.09 3.17 1.31
CA PHE A 58 10.68 4.39 0.63
C PHE A 58 9.54 5.09 1.39
N ILE A 59 8.46 4.36 1.69
CA ILE A 59 7.26 4.92 2.34
C ILE A 59 7.58 5.40 3.76
N SER A 60 8.32 4.64 4.57
CA SER A 60 8.75 5.05 5.91
C SER A 60 9.61 6.33 5.91
N ARG A 61 10.43 6.54 4.88
CA ARG A 61 11.24 7.76 4.73
C ARG A 61 10.40 8.95 4.28
N LYS A 62 9.46 8.72 3.36
CA LYS A 62 8.61 9.78 2.79
C LYS A 62 7.51 10.22 3.75
N TYR A 63 7.06 9.29 4.61
CA TYR A 63 5.97 9.46 5.57
C TYR A 63 6.41 9.06 6.99
N PRO A 64 7.36 9.77 7.61
CA PRO A 64 7.90 9.44 8.93
C PRO A 64 6.87 9.53 10.07
N GLU A 65 5.81 10.33 9.87
CA GLU A 65 4.67 10.45 10.78
C GLU A 65 3.70 9.26 10.71
N CYS A 66 3.82 8.43 9.66
CA CYS A 66 3.06 7.20 9.58
C CYS A 66 3.72 6.19 10.49
N SER A 67 3.04 5.92 11.59
CA SER A 67 3.37 4.75 12.34
C SER A 67 3.03 3.54 11.47
N ILE A 68 4.03 2.90 10.88
CA ILE A 68 3.94 1.53 10.34
C ILE A 68 3.84 0.57 11.55
N ASN A 69 2.95 0.90 12.49
CA ASN A 69 2.70 0.19 13.73
C ASN A 69 1.77 -1.01 13.50
N TYR A 70 1.05 -1.03 12.37
CA TYR A 70 0.46 -2.26 11.86
C TYR A 70 1.51 -2.97 11.03
N GLN A 71 2.10 -3.97 11.68
CA GLN A 71 2.92 -5.00 11.12
C GLN A 71 2.50 -5.29 9.68
N MET A 72 3.41 -5.10 8.73
CA MET A 72 3.30 -5.79 7.45
C MET A 72 3.73 -7.25 7.65
N ASP A 73 3.10 -7.92 8.60
CA ASP A 73 3.05 -9.37 8.73
C ASP A 73 1.87 -9.81 7.86
N LEU A 74 2.19 -10.08 6.60
CA LEU A 74 1.42 -11.01 5.77
C LEU A 74 1.37 -12.35 6.53
N PHE A 75 0.22 -13.02 6.51
CA PHE A 75 -0.16 -14.23 7.26
C PHE A 75 -0.78 -13.98 8.64
N GLU A 76 -2.10 -13.75 8.67
CA GLU A 76 -3.05 -14.62 9.37
C GLU A 76 -4.48 -14.30 8.90
N GLU A 77 -5.18 -15.32 8.43
CA GLU A 77 -6.63 -15.29 8.20
C GLU A 77 -7.30 -15.21 9.57
N VAL A 78 -7.85 -14.05 9.96
CA VAL A 78 -8.71 -14.01 11.15
C VAL A 78 -10.12 -14.36 10.70
N GLY A 79 -10.43 -15.65 10.79
CA GLY A 79 -11.81 -16.12 10.79
C GLY A 79 -12.64 -15.43 11.87
N ALA A 80 -13.89 -15.18 11.50
CA ALA A 80 -15.08 -14.96 12.33
C ALA A 80 -14.90 -14.34 13.74
N CYS A 81 -15.43 -13.12 13.90
CA CYS A 81 -16.36 -12.80 14.98
C CYS A 81 -17.53 -12.00 14.41
#